data_AF-A0A7C7KJD0-F1
#
_entry.id   AF-A0A7C7KJD0-F1
#
_cell.length_a   1.000
_cell.length_b   1.000
_cell.length_c   1.000
_cell.angle_alpha   90.00
_cell.angle_beta   90.00
_cell.angle_gamma   90.00
#
_symmetry.space_group_name_H-M   'P 1'
#
loop_
_entity.id
_entity.type
_entity.pdbx_description
1 polymer ?
#
loop_
_entity_poly.entity_id
_entity_poly.type
_entity_poly.pdbx_seq_one_letter_code
_entity_poly.pdbx_strand_id
1 'polypeptide(L)'
;MAGELPTYSRLTILFVSSRIDKKSGLAALMDTLWDAIARGYVPFIANVGLLALLAWSVSALARSPFALHAKQTKTAKVSLGLLFGVTSAGLMFVPIEVEPGIFGDGRGAPLLLAGVVGGPLAAAITTTMAALTRLSIGGAGVFSGLVYVISLGAIGLVYHYFTRRRATPAPDAKQLVLLAAAASVATLPVVLLLPPEKQLAALMTIWPKLTIANIVGVGVLGSLLGREIQRLKWEVALVHSEQRFRDFAKSASDWYWETNAELKFTYVSERYSQITGFDGATIMGRTRHQVTMEETDNEKWTQHLEDLHQHRPFKEFSYKLRTAEGGIITIAINGVPIFDSAGAFMGYRGIGTDITQRVAAEQAILRAKDKAEEANRAKSAFLANMSHELRT
;
A
#
# COMPACT_ATOMS: atom_id res chain seq x y z
N MET A 1 -81.57 -20.19 -53.05
CA MET A 1 -82.09 -19.26 -52.04
C MET A 1 -81.50 -19.72 -50.70
N ALA A 2 -80.38 -19.14 -50.26
CA ALA A 2 -80.25 -17.88 -49.50
C ALA A 2 -80.43 -18.11 -47.99
N GLY A 3 -79.40 -17.71 -47.20
CA GLY A 3 -79.35 -17.56 -45.74
C GLY A 3 -79.19 -18.86 -44.94
N GLU A 4 -78.48 -18.98 -43.82
CA GLU A 4 -77.76 -18.07 -42.92
C GLU A 4 -77.01 -18.98 -41.89
N LEU A 5 -75.81 -18.57 -41.44
CA LEU A 5 -75.13 -19.09 -40.21
C LEU A 5 -75.76 -18.38 -38.97
N PRO A 6 -75.69 -18.86 -37.70
CA PRO A 6 -74.57 -19.60 -37.07
C PRO A 6 -74.95 -20.70 -36.04
N THR A 7 -73.98 -21.56 -35.66
CA THR A 7 -74.15 -22.57 -34.61
C THR A 7 -73.29 -22.23 -33.39
N TYR A 8 -73.95 -21.97 -32.25
CA TYR A 8 -73.32 -21.92 -30.92
C TYR A 8 -73.46 -23.28 -30.22
N SER A 9 -72.31 -23.74 -29.71
CA SER A 9 -72.07 -24.53 -28.49
C SER A 9 -72.93 -25.75 -28.13
N ARG A 10 -72.25 -26.91 -27.98
CA ARG A 10 -72.33 -27.71 -26.75
C ARG A 10 -71.09 -28.58 -26.55
N LEU A 11 -70.46 -28.38 -25.39
CA LEU A 11 -69.37 -29.14 -24.81
C LEU A 11 -69.67 -30.64 -24.78
N THR A 12 -68.69 -31.47 -25.13
CA THR A 12 -68.55 -32.83 -24.58
C THR A 12 -67.10 -33.00 -24.14
N ILE A 13 -66.92 -32.97 -22.82
CA ILE A 13 -65.68 -33.29 -22.12
C ILE A 13 -65.53 -34.81 -22.19
N LEU A 14 -64.48 -35.29 -22.88
CA LEU A 14 -64.03 -36.68 -22.78
C LEU A 14 -62.67 -36.69 -22.09
N PHE A 15 -62.71 -36.94 -20.79
CA PHE A 15 -61.59 -37.32 -19.95
C PHE A 15 -61.04 -38.67 -20.45
N VAL A 16 -59.87 -38.66 -21.08
CA VAL A 16 -59.03 -39.86 -21.20
C VAL A 16 -57.85 -39.68 -20.27
N SER A 17 -57.91 -40.48 -19.20
CA SER A 17 -56.82 -40.89 -18.33
C SER A 17 -55.45 -40.92 -19.03
N SER A 18 -54.53 -40.04 -18.63
CA SER A 18 -53.15 -40.45 -18.44
C SER A 18 -52.78 -40.20 -16.99
N ARG A 19 -52.50 -41.29 -16.26
CA ARG A 19 -51.81 -41.26 -14.98
C ARG A 19 -50.44 -40.65 -15.23
N ILE A 20 -50.30 -39.34 -15.07
CA ILE A 20 -49.01 -38.71 -14.88
C ILE A 20 -48.57 -39.11 -13.48
N ASP A 21 -47.60 -40.01 -13.44
CA ASP A 21 -46.90 -40.46 -12.25
C ASP A 21 -46.37 -39.22 -11.50
N LYS A 22 -46.96 -38.88 -10.34
CA LYS A 22 -46.60 -37.64 -9.61
C LYS A 22 -45.10 -37.58 -9.25
N LYS A 23 -44.42 -38.73 -9.15
CA LYS A 23 -42.96 -38.81 -8.95
C LYS A 23 -42.16 -38.44 -10.20
N SER A 24 -42.66 -38.73 -11.40
CA SER A 24 -41.97 -38.36 -12.65
C SER A 24 -42.15 -36.88 -13.00
N GLY A 25 -43.31 -36.30 -12.68
CA GLY A 25 -43.56 -34.86 -12.86
C GLY A 25 -42.71 -33.98 -11.94
N LEU A 26 -42.51 -34.39 -10.68
CA LEU A 26 -41.70 -33.64 -9.72
C LEU A 26 -40.20 -33.77 -10.02
N ALA A 27 -39.74 -34.95 -10.46
CA ALA A 27 -38.38 -35.15 -10.96
C ALA A 27 -38.11 -34.33 -12.23
N ALA A 28 -39.02 -34.34 -13.20
CA ALA A 28 -38.89 -33.52 -14.42
C ALA A 28 -38.93 -32.01 -14.13
N LEU A 29 -39.74 -31.58 -13.16
CA LEU A 29 -39.76 -30.20 -12.67
C LEU A 29 -38.44 -29.83 -11.98
N MET A 30 -37.90 -30.75 -11.16
CA MET A 30 -36.59 -30.56 -10.52
C MET A 30 -35.46 -30.52 -11.53
N ASP A 31 -35.48 -31.35 -12.57
CA ASP A 31 -34.48 -31.35 -13.64
C ASP A 31 -34.58 -30.05 -14.46
N THR A 32 -35.79 -29.57 -14.79
CA THR A 32 -35.94 -28.28 -15.49
C THR A 32 -35.54 -27.09 -14.61
N LEU A 33 -35.84 -27.12 -13.31
CA LEU A 33 -35.37 -26.11 -12.37
C LEU A 33 -33.85 -26.16 -12.22
N TRP A 34 -33.27 -27.35 -12.11
CA TRP A 34 -31.82 -27.54 -12.02
C TRP A 34 -31.12 -27.08 -13.29
N ASP A 35 -31.67 -27.39 -14.47
CA ASP A 35 -31.13 -27.01 -15.77
C ASP A 35 -31.26 -25.48 -16.00
N ALA A 36 -32.34 -24.86 -15.51
CA ALA A 36 -32.49 -23.40 -15.50
C ALA A 36 -31.51 -22.72 -14.52
N ILE A 37 -31.32 -23.30 -13.32
CA ILE A 37 -30.36 -22.80 -12.33
C ILE A 37 -28.92 -22.99 -12.83
N ALA A 38 -28.60 -24.15 -13.40
CA ALA A 38 -27.27 -24.47 -13.91
C ALA A 38 -26.88 -23.56 -15.08
N ARG A 39 -27.80 -23.29 -16.03
CA ARG A 39 -27.54 -22.39 -17.16
C ARG A 39 -27.32 -20.93 -16.77
N GLY A 40 -27.91 -20.47 -15.66
CA GLY A 40 -27.78 -19.08 -15.20
C GLY A 40 -26.70 -18.86 -14.14
N TYR A 41 -26.70 -19.65 -13.07
CA TYR A 41 -25.88 -19.40 -11.88
C TYR A 41 -24.46 -19.96 -11.98
N VAL A 42 -24.25 -21.09 -12.65
CA VAL A 42 -22.90 -21.69 -12.75
C VAL A 42 -21.95 -20.79 -13.55
N PRO A 43 -22.31 -20.28 -14.74
CA PRO A 43 -21.47 -19.33 -15.46
C PRO A 43 -21.27 -18.02 -14.71
N PHE A 44 -22.29 -17.56 -13.97
CA PHE A 44 -22.18 -16.37 -13.13
C PHE A 44 -21.15 -16.56 -12.00
N ILE A 45 -21.21 -17.66 -11.25
CA ILE A 45 -20.27 -17.99 -10.17
C ILE A 45 -18.86 -18.15 -10.74
N ALA A 46 -18.71 -18.83 -11.88
CA ALA A 46 -17.42 -18.97 -12.56
C ALA A 46 -16.83 -17.61 -12.96
N ASN A 47 -17.65 -16.69 -13.49
CA ASN A 47 -17.20 -15.34 -13.81
C ASN A 47 -16.73 -14.58 -12.56
N VAL A 48 -17.48 -14.64 -11.46
CA VAL A 48 -17.05 -14.04 -10.17
C VAL A 48 -15.75 -14.68 -9.68
N GLY A 49 -15.61 -16.00 -9.78
CA GLY A 49 -14.41 -16.73 -9.40
C GLY A 49 -13.17 -16.34 -10.21
N LEU A 50 -13.29 -16.21 -11.54
CA LEU A 50 -12.21 -15.76 -12.41
C LEU A 50 -11.77 -14.32 -12.10
N LEU A 51 -12.72 -13.44 -11.81
CA LEU A 51 -12.44 -12.07 -11.41
C LEU A 51 -11.76 -12.00 -10.03
N ALA A 52 -12.18 -12.84 -9.08
CA ALA A 52 -11.53 -12.96 -7.79
C ALA A 52 -10.10 -13.51 -7.91
N LEU A 53 -9.88 -14.51 -8.78
CA LEU A 53 -8.57 -15.07 -9.08
C LEU A 53 -7.64 -14.02 -9.71
N LEU A 54 -8.16 -13.18 -10.60
CA LEU A 54 -7.43 -12.04 -11.15
C LEU A 54 -7.02 -11.06 -10.05
N ALA A 55 -7.95 -10.67 -9.17
CA ALA A 55 -7.64 -9.76 -8.06
C ALA A 55 -6.55 -10.34 -7.14
N TRP A 56 -6.65 -11.63 -6.81
CA TRP A 56 -5.64 -12.34 -6.03
C TRP A 56 -4.29 -12.40 -6.76
N SER A 57 -4.27 -12.70 -8.05
CA SER A 57 -3.04 -12.80 -8.86
C SER A 57 -2.33 -11.45 -8.97
N VAL A 58 -3.08 -10.35 -9.14
CA VAL A 58 -2.51 -9.00 -9.15
C VAL A 58 -1.97 -8.61 -7.77
N SER A 59 -2.67 -8.98 -6.69
CA SER A 59 -2.17 -8.80 -5.31
C SER A 59 -0.87 -9.58 -5.08
N ALA A 60 -0.81 -10.84 -5.48
CA ALA A 60 0.39 -11.67 -5.37
C ALA A 60 1.56 -11.08 -6.18
N LEU A 61 1.29 -10.63 -7.42
CA LEU A 61 2.29 -9.95 -8.24
C LEU A 61 2.80 -8.69 -7.53
N ALA A 62 1.91 -7.88 -6.95
CA ALA A 62 2.25 -6.65 -6.24
C ALA A 62 3.07 -6.88 -4.96
N ARG A 63 2.89 -8.01 -4.27
CA ARG A 63 3.68 -8.42 -3.10
C ARG A 63 5.07 -8.96 -3.45
N SER A 64 5.27 -9.40 -4.68
CA SER A 64 6.56 -9.97 -5.09
C SER A 64 7.69 -8.93 -4.99
N PRO A 65 8.93 -9.34 -4.67
CA PRO A 65 10.08 -8.42 -4.63
C PRO A 65 10.32 -7.72 -5.98
N PHE A 66 9.85 -8.32 -7.08
CA PHE A 66 9.82 -7.73 -8.43
C PHE A 66 8.90 -6.50 -8.55
N ALA A 67 7.89 -6.36 -7.71
CA ALA A 67 6.89 -5.30 -7.76
C ALA A 67 7.13 -4.13 -6.80
N LEU A 68 8.12 -4.21 -5.92
CA LEU A 68 8.59 -3.05 -5.14
C LEU A 68 9.08 -1.90 -6.04
N HIS A 69 9.38 -2.20 -7.31
CA HIS A 69 9.71 -1.24 -8.37
C HIS A 69 8.59 -1.09 -9.44
N ALA A 70 7.36 -1.56 -9.16
CA ALA A 70 6.26 -1.71 -10.12
C ALA A 70 5.75 -0.43 -10.79
N LYS A 71 6.20 0.76 -10.36
CA LYS A 71 5.92 1.98 -11.13
C LYS A 71 6.73 2.07 -12.44
N GLN A 72 7.80 1.28 -12.64
CA GLN A 72 8.73 1.55 -13.75
C GLN A 72 9.20 0.35 -14.60
N THR A 73 9.08 -0.91 -14.15
CA THR A 73 9.60 -2.01 -14.98
C THR A 73 8.61 -2.40 -16.08
N LYS A 74 9.09 -2.48 -17.33
CA LYS A 74 8.30 -2.97 -18.47
C LYS A 74 7.71 -4.35 -18.18
N THR A 75 8.47 -5.20 -17.48
CA THR A 75 8.07 -6.55 -17.07
C THR A 75 6.77 -6.57 -16.26
N ALA A 76 6.64 -5.72 -15.23
CA ALA A 76 5.42 -5.69 -14.41
C ALA A 76 4.17 -5.30 -15.23
N LYS A 77 4.32 -4.36 -16.17
CA LYS A 77 3.23 -3.93 -17.07
C LYS A 77 2.83 -5.03 -18.06
N VAL A 78 3.81 -5.79 -18.56
CA VAL A 78 3.55 -6.95 -19.42
C VAL A 78 2.82 -8.03 -18.63
N SER A 79 3.31 -8.42 -17.46
CA SER A 79 2.67 -9.44 -16.62
C SER A 79 1.24 -9.06 -16.25
N LEU A 80 1.00 -7.80 -15.91
CA LEU A 80 -0.33 -7.29 -15.60
C LEU A 80 -1.27 -7.35 -16.82
N GLY A 81 -0.77 -6.95 -18.00
CA GLY A 81 -1.52 -7.07 -19.26
C GLY A 81 -1.85 -8.52 -19.63
N LEU A 82 -0.92 -9.45 -19.41
CA LEU A 82 -1.16 -10.88 -19.61
C LEU A 82 -2.21 -11.42 -18.64
N LEU A 83 -2.14 -11.06 -17.35
CA LEU A 83 -3.13 -11.48 -16.35
C LEU A 83 -4.54 -11.00 -16.70
N PHE A 84 -4.69 -9.71 -17.00
CA PHE A 84 -5.99 -9.17 -17.44
C PHE A 84 -6.46 -9.83 -18.74
N GLY A 85 -5.56 -10.05 -19.71
CA GLY A 85 -5.86 -10.68 -21.00
C GLY A 85 -6.31 -12.13 -20.88
N VAL A 86 -5.61 -12.94 -20.09
CA VAL A 86 -5.98 -14.34 -19.81
C VAL A 86 -7.34 -14.41 -19.11
N THR A 87 -7.58 -13.54 -18.12
CA THR A 87 -8.88 -13.49 -17.44
C THR A 87 -10.00 -13.07 -18.39
N SER A 88 -9.78 -12.05 -19.23
CA SER A 88 -10.74 -11.66 -20.27
C SER A 88 -11.04 -12.82 -21.23
N ALA A 89 -10.03 -13.56 -21.67
CA ALA A 89 -10.21 -14.72 -22.54
C ALA A 89 -11.02 -15.82 -21.83
N GLY A 90 -10.66 -16.16 -20.59
CA GLY A 90 -11.36 -17.17 -19.78
C GLY A 90 -12.84 -16.85 -19.58
N LEU A 91 -13.17 -15.58 -19.30
CA LEU A 91 -14.55 -15.12 -19.16
C LEU A 91 -15.38 -15.33 -20.44
N MET A 92 -14.77 -15.20 -21.63
CA MET A 92 -15.47 -15.44 -22.90
C MET A 92 -15.80 -16.92 -23.15
N PHE A 93 -15.05 -17.84 -22.56
CA PHE A 93 -15.33 -19.29 -22.65
C PHE A 93 -16.39 -19.75 -21.65
N VAL A 94 -16.81 -18.88 -20.74
CA VAL A 94 -17.88 -19.14 -19.76
C VAL A 94 -19.01 -18.13 -19.95
N PRO A 95 -19.68 -18.14 -21.12
CA PRO A 95 -20.75 -17.19 -21.40
C PRO A 95 -21.98 -17.45 -20.52
N ILE A 96 -22.61 -16.37 -20.08
CA ILE A 96 -23.94 -16.39 -19.50
C ILE A 96 -24.93 -16.29 -20.66
N GLU A 97 -25.67 -17.37 -20.91
CA GLU A 97 -26.76 -17.36 -21.89
C GLU A 97 -27.98 -16.66 -21.29
N VAL A 98 -28.46 -15.62 -21.97
CA VAL A 98 -29.59 -14.80 -21.49
C VAL A 98 -30.87 -15.13 -22.26
N GLU A 99 -30.74 -15.42 -23.55
CA GLU A 99 -31.77 -15.91 -24.46
C GLU A 99 -31.11 -16.87 -25.47
N PRO A 100 -31.88 -17.78 -26.12
CA PRO A 100 -31.33 -18.75 -27.06
C PRO A 100 -30.44 -18.10 -28.14
N GLY A 101 -29.14 -18.44 -28.12
CA GLY A 101 -28.18 -17.91 -29.09
C GLY A 101 -27.76 -16.46 -28.85
N ILE A 102 -27.94 -15.96 -27.62
CA ILE A 102 -27.52 -14.65 -27.15
C ILE A 102 -26.71 -14.81 -25.85
N PHE A 103 -25.42 -14.46 -25.93
CA PHE A 103 -24.44 -14.68 -24.87
C PHE A 103 -23.82 -13.37 -24.36
N GLY A 104 -23.68 -13.25 -23.04
CA GLY A 104 -22.96 -12.17 -22.39
C GLY A 104 -21.91 -12.70 -21.41
N ASP A 105 -20.82 -11.96 -21.21
CA ASP A 105 -19.72 -12.39 -20.35
C ASP A 105 -19.12 -11.22 -19.54
N GLY A 106 -18.35 -11.56 -18.50
CA GLY A 106 -17.79 -10.60 -17.54
C GLY A 106 -16.54 -9.84 -17.99
N ARG A 107 -16.10 -9.95 -19.25
CA ARG A 107 -14.80 -9.43 -19.71
C ARG A 107 -14.61 -7.91 -19.61
N GLY A 108 -15.71 -7.16 -19.48
CA GLY A 108 -15.69 -5.71 -19.49
C GLY A 108 -14.83 -5.11 -18.38
N ALA A 109 -14.86 -5.72 -17.18
CA ALA A 109 -14.12 -5.22 -16.03
C ALA A 109 -12.60 -5.35 -16.18
N PRO A 110 -12.03 -6.53 -16.53
CA PRO A 110 -10.60 -6.66 -16.83
C PRO A 110 -10.11 -5.74 -17.96
N LEU A 111 -10.89 -5.58 -19.05
CA LEU A 111 -10.51 -4.73 -20.19
C LEU A 111 -10.37 -3.26 -19.80
N LEU A 112 -11.34 -2.75 -19.04
CA LEU A 112 -11.34 -1.37 -18.59
C LEU A 112 -10.22 -1.14 -17.55
N LEU A 113 -10.10 -2.06 -16.58
CA LEU A 113 -9.12 -1.95 -15.49
C LEU A 113 -7.67 -2.11 -15.95
N ALA A 114 -7.41 -2.85 -17.04
CA ALA A 114 -6.08 -2.96 -17.61
C ALA A 114 -5.46 -1.61 -17.96
N GLY A 115 -6.26 -0.69 -18.53
CA GLY A 115 -5.81 0.69 -18.78
C GLY A 115 -5.70 1.52 -17.51
N VAL A 116 -6.72 1.45 -16.64
CA VAL A 116 -6.78 2.23 -15.40
C VAL A 116 -5.60 1.92 -14.48
N VAL A 117 -5.32 0.64 -14.24
CA VAL A 117 -4.32 0.16 -13.29
C VAL A 117 -2.97 -0.08 -13.97
N GLY A 118 -2.96 -0.74 -15.12
CA GLY A 118 -1.73 -1.17 -15.80
C GLY A 118 -1.18 -0.22 -16.86
N GLY A 119 -1.96 0.79 -17.25
CA GLY A 119 -1.55 1.78 -18.23
C GLY A 119 -1.50 1.24 -19.68
N PRO A 120 -0.83 1.97 -20.59
CA PRO A 120 -0.98 1.74 -22.04
C PRO A 120 -0.52 0.36 -22.51
N LEU A 121 0.60 -0.13 -21.97
CA LEU A 121 1.16 -1.42 -22.37
C LEU A 121 0.26 -2.58 -21.93
N ALA A 122 -0.24 -2.53 -20.70
CA ALA A 122 -1.16 -3.55 -20.20
C ALA A 122 -2.51 -3.52 -20.94
N ALA A 123 -3.05 -2.32 -21.21
CA ALA A 123 -4.26 -2.15 -22.00
C ALA A 123 -4.11 -2.72 -23.42
N ALA A 124 -3.00 -2.44 -24.09
CA ALA A 124 -2.72 -2.97 -25.43
C ALA A 124 -2.69 -4.50 -25.43
N ILE A 125 -1.90 -5.12 -24.55
CA ILE A 125 -1.80 -6.59 -24.44
C ILE A 125 -3.17 -7.20 -24.15
N THR A 126 -3.89 -6.68 -23.15
CA THR A 126 -5.21 -7.18 -22.75
C THR A 126 -6.20 -7.10 -23.90
N THR A 127 -6.26 -5.96 -24.59
CA THR A 127 -7.20 -5.72 -25.70
C THR A 127 -6.87 -6.62 -26.89
N THR A 128 -5.59 -6.79 -27.23
CA THR A 128 -5.16 -7.68 -28.31
C THR A 128 -5.50 -9.14 -28.02
N MET A 129 -5.21 -9.64 -26.81
CA MET A 129 -5.55 -11.01 -26.42
C MET A 129 -7.06 -11.24 -26.44
N ALA A 130 -7.84 -10.31 -25.89
CA ALA A 130 -9.29 -10.38 -25.87
C ALA A 130 -9.87 -10.33 -27.29
N ALA A 131 -9.33 -9.49 -28.17
CA ALA A 131 -9.75 -9.39 -29.57
C ALA A 131 -9.48 -10.69 -30.34
N LEU A 132 -8.28 -11.26 -30.21
CA LEU A 132 -7.91 -12.54 -30.84
C LEU A 132 -8.80 -13.68 -30.33
N THR A 133 -9.05 -13.75 -29.03
CA THR A 133 -9.96 -14.74 -28.44
C THR A 133 -11.38 -14.57 -28.97
N ARG A 134 -11.84 -13.33 -29.15
CA ARG A 134 -13.17 -13.08 -29.72
C ARG A 134 -13.27 -13.52 -31.17
N LEU A 135 -12.22 -13.30 -31.96
CA LEU A 135 -12.14 -13.75 -33.35
C LEU A 135 -12.15 -15.28 -33.43
N SER A 136 -11.45 -15.98 -32.53
CA SER A 136 -11.39 -17.44 -32.53
C SER A 136 -12.71 -18.11 -32.13
N ILE A 137 -13.49 -17.50 -31.22
CA ILE A 137 -14.80 -18.04 -30.80
C ILE A 137 -15.83 -17.96 -31.94
N GLY A 138 -15.74 -16.97 -32.83
CA GLY A 138 -16.67 -16.83 -33.94
C GLY A 138 -18.10 -16.43 -33.53
N GLY A 139 -19.05 -16.58 -34.47
CA GLY A 139 -20.48 -16.32 -34.28
C GLY A 139 -21.01 -15.01 -34.89
N ALA A 140 -22.35 -14.87 -34.92
CA ALA A 140 -23.03 -13.75 -35.59
C ALA A 140 -22.72 -12.35 -35.01
N GLY A 141 -22.19 -12.29 -33.78
CA GLY A 141 -21.81 -11.04 -33.09
C GLY A 141 -20.30 -10.83 -32.97
N VAL A 142 -19.48 -11.39 -33.86
CA VAL A 142 -18.01 -11.20 -33.81
C VAL A 142 -17.64 -9.75 -33.98
N PHE A 143 -18.21 -9.07 -34.99
CA PHE A 143 -17.88 -7.68 -35.29
C PHE A 143 -18.27 -6.74 -34.14
N SER A 144 -19.50 -6.87 -33.62
CA SER A 144 -19.95 -6.11 -32.44
C SER A 144 -19.06 -6.40 -31.22
N GLY A 145 -18.73 -7.67 -30.96
CA GLY A 145 -17.84 -8.05 -29.87
C GLY A 145 -16.43 -7.46 -29.99
N LEU A 146 -15.88 -7.39 -31.21
CA LEU A 146 -14.56 -6.82 -31.46
C LEU A 146 -14.55 -5.31 -31.20
N VAL A 147 -15.55 -4.59 -31.72
CA VAL A 147 -15.71 -3.15 -31.47
C VAL A 147 -15.88 -2.89 -29.97
N TYR A 148 -16.69 -3.69 -29.27
CA TYR A 148 -16.85 -3.59 -27.81
C TYR A 148 -15.51 -3.71 -27.06
N VAL A 149 -14.71 -4.73 -27.39
CA VAL A 149 -13.40 -4.97 -26.75
C VAL A 149 -12.45 -3.79 -26.99
N ILE A 150 -12.37 -3.31 -28.23
CA ILE A 150 -11.50 -2.18 -28.59
C ILE A 150 -11.97 -0.90 -27.89
N SER A 151 -13.28 -0.62 -27.88
CA SER A 151 -13.84 0.56 -27.23
C SER A 151 -13.53 0.58 -25.73
N LEU A 152 -13.70 -0.53 -25.01
CA LEU A 152 -13.37 -0.58 -23.58
C LEU A 152 -11.88 -0.38 -23.30
N GLY A 153 -11.01 -1.02 -24.10
CA GLY A 153 -9.56 -0.82 -23.99
C GLY A 153 -9.16 0.64 -24.23
N ALA A 154 -9.77 1.28 -25.23
CA ALA A 154 -9.56 2.70 -25.53
C ALA A 154 -10.06 3.61 -24.40
N ILE A 155 -11.23 3.35 -23.82
CA ILE A 155 -11.77 4.14 -22.69
C ILE A 155 -10.86 4.03 -21.47
N GLY A 156 -10.38 2.83 -21.14
CA GLY A 156 -9.43 2.61 -20.05
C GLY A 156 -8.10 3.37 -20.27
N LEU A 157 -7.62 3.40 -21.52
CA LEU A 157 -6.42 4.15 -21.91
C LEU A 157 -6.60 5.66 -21.80
N VAL A 158 -7.74 6.18 -22.28
CA VAL A 158 -8.10 7.61 -22.18
C VAL A 158 -8.14 8.03 -20.72
N TYR A 159 -8.78 7.23 -19.86
CA TYR A 159 -8.82 7.48 -18.42
C TYR A 159 -7.41 7.55 -17.80
N HIS A 160 -6.53 6.61 -18.18
CA HIS A 160 -5.13 6.60 -17.72
C HIS A 160 -4.40 7.88 -18.10
N TYR A 161 -4.61 8.38 -19.33
CA TYR A 161 -3.94 9.60 -19.80
C TYR A 161 -4.37 10.85 -19.02
N PHE A 162 -5.67 10.99 -18.74
CA PHE A 162 -6.19 12.12 -17.97
C PHE A 162 -5.76 12.10 -16.50
N THR A 163 -5.73 10.92 -15.88
CA THR A 163 -5.33 10.78 -14.47
C THR A 163 -3.82 10.90 -14.26
N ARG A 164 -3.00 10.40 -15.21
CA ARG A 164 -1.54 10.59 -15.17
C ARG A 164 -1.14 12.06 -15.19
N ARG A 165 -1.85 12.90 -15.96
CA ARG A 165 -1.57 14.34 -16.07
C ARG A 165 -1.88 15.13 -14.79
N ARG A 166 -2.80 14.64 -13.96
CA ARG A 166 -3.26 15.34 -12.74
C ARG A 166 -2.54 14.89 -11.46
N ALA A 167 -1.58 13.95 -11.55
CA ALA A 167 -0.88 13.36 -10.41
C ALA A 167 -1.83 12.89 -9.28
N THR A 168 -3.06 12.51 -9.64
CA THR A 168 -4.08 12.12 -8.66
C THR A 168 -3.73 10.78 -8.01
N PRO A 169 -4.11 10.57 -6.73
CA PRO A 169 -4.01 9.27 -6.09
C PRO A 169 -4.79 8.20 -6.87
N ALA A 170 -4.57 6.92 -6.51
CA ALA A 170 -5.28 5.80 -7.11
C ALA A 170 -6.81 6.06 -7.13
N PRO A 171 -7.51 5.63 -8.20
CA PRO A 171 -8.89 6.00 -8.42
C PRO A 171 -9.80 5.49 -7.29
N ASP A 172 -10.65 6.38 -6.78
CA ASP A 172 -11.63 6.04 -5.75
C ASP A 172 -12.74 5.14 -6.32
N ALA A 173 -13.41 4.37 -5.45
CA ALA A 173 -14.50 3.48 -5.82
C ALA A 173 -15.61 4.21 -6.59
N LYS A 174 -15.93 5.45 -6.20
CA LYS A 174 -16.90 6.30 -6.90
C LYS A 174 -16.47 6.61 -8.34
N GLN A 175 -15.19 6.92 -8.55
CA GLN A 175 -14.65 7.22 -9.88
C GLN A 175 -14.66 5.99 -10.78
N LEU A 176 -14.36 4.82 -10.23
CA LEU A 176 -14.39 3.54 -10.95
C LEU A 176 -15.82 3.16 -11.36
N VAL A 177 -16.80 3.32 -10.47
CA VAL A 177 -18.23 3.08 -10.76
C VAL A 177 -18.73 4.03 -11.85
N LEU A 178 -18.41 5.33 -11.74
CA LEU A 178 -18.78 6.32 -12.77
C LEU A 178 -18.13 6.02 -14.12
N LEU A 179 -16.85 5.61 -14.12
CA LEU A 179 -16.15 5.21 -15.34
C LEU A 179 -16.80 3.99 -15.99
N ALA A 180 -17.17 2.97 -15.21
CA ALA A 180 -17.83 1.77 -15.71
C ALA A 180 -19.23 2.08 -16.28
N ALA A 181 -20.00 2.94 -15.61
CA ALA A 181 -21.29 3.40 -16.11
C ALA A 181 -21.14 4.17 -17.42
N ALA A 182 -20.21 5.14 -17.47
CA ALA A 182 -19.93 5.91 -18.68
C ALA A 182 -19.44 5.03 -19.83
N ALA A 183 -18.59 4.03 -19.54
CA ALA A 183 -18.11 3.07 -20.54
C ALA A 183 -19.24 2.18 -21.09
N SER A 184 -20.18 1.79 -20.24
CA SER A 184 -21.34 0.97 -20.64
C SER A 184 -22.32 1.76 -21.52
N VAL A 185 -22.49 3.06 -21.26
CA VAL A 185 -23.25 3.98 -22.14
C VAL A 185 -22.50 4.23 -23.44
N ALA A 186 -21.19 4.50 -23.39
CA ALA A 186 -20.37 4.77 -24.59
C ALA A 186 -20.31 3.58 -25.54
N THR A 187 -20.45 2.36 -25.04
CA THR A 187 -20.48 1.13 -25.84
C THR A 187 -21.89 0.71 -26.27
N LEU A 188 -22.94 1.45 -25.88
CA LEU A 188 -24.31 1.16 -26.28
C LEU A 188 -24.52 1.10 -27.82
N PRO A 189 -23.94 2.02 -28.63
CA PRO A 189 -24.08 1.96 -30.10
C PRO A 189 -23.55 0.67 -30.73
N VAL A 190 -22.72 -0.10 -30.03
CA VAL A 190 -22.22 -1.40 -30.50
C VAL A 190 -23.36 -2.41 -30.70
N VAL A 191 -24.49 -2.24 -30.02
CA VAL A 191 -25.69 -3.06 -30.23
C VAL A 191 -26.20 -2.95 -31.67
N LEU A 192 -26.04 -1.80 -32.33
CA LEU A 192 -26.47 -1.59 -33.72
C LEU A 192 -25.64 -2.39 -34.73
N LEU A 193 -24.49 -2.93 -34.31
CA LEU A 193 -23.65 -3.81 -35.12
C LEU A 193 -24.06 -5.28 -35.02
N LEU A 194 -25.03 -5.62 -34.18
CA LEU A 194 -25.64 -6.95 -34.17
C LEU A 194 -26.63 -7.09 -35.33
N PRO A 195 -26.92 -8.33 -35.77
CA PRO A 195 -27.99 -8.59 -36.74
C PRO A 195 -29.30 -7.91 -36.31
N PRO A 196 -30.04 -7.23 -37.22
CA PRO A 196 -31.23 -6.43 -36.88
C PRO A 196 -32.24 -7.17 -36.01
N GLU A 197 -32.44 -8.46 -36.26
CA GLU A 197 -33.35 -9.33 -35.53
C GLU A 197 -32.97 -9.54 -34.05
N LYS A 198 -31.71 -9.30 -33.67
CA LYS A 198 -31.20 -9.45 -32.30
C LYS A 198 -31.01 -8.13 -31.56
N GLN A 199 -31.12 -6.98 -32.22
CA GLN A 199 -30.78 -5.67 -31.63
C GLN A 199 -31.72 -5.30 -30.48
N LEU A 200 -33.04 -5.44 -30.68
CA LEU A 200 -34.03 -5.10 -29.66
C LEU A 200 -33.92 -6.01 -28.43
N ALA A 201 -33.76 -7.33 -28.66
CA ALA A 201 -33.52 -8.30 -27.60
C ALA A 201 -32.24 -7.96 -26.81
N ALA A 202 -31.15 -7.65 -27.51
CA ALA A 202 -29.89 -7.27 -26.87
C ALA A 202 -30.01 -5.98 -26.03
N LEU A 203 -30.76 -4.99 -26.50
CA LEU A 203 -30.98 -3.74 -25.79
C LEU A 203 -31.84 -3.92 -24.53
N MET A 204 -32.92 -4.70 -24.62
CA MET A 204 -33.87 -4.87 -23.53
C MET A 204 -33.44 -5.89 -22.49
N THR A 205 -32.62 -6.88 -22.87
CA THR A 205 -32.26 -8.00 -21.97
C THR A 205 -30.80 -8.02 -21.57
N ILE A 206 -29.87 -7.93 -22.54
CA ILE A 206 -28.43 -8.10 -22.27
C ILE A 206 -27.83 -6.82 -21.71
N TRP A 207 -28.07 -5.69 -22.37
CA TRP A 207 -27.36 -4.44 -22.07
C TRP A 207 -27.52 -3.99 -20.61
N PRO A 208 -28.72 -4.02 -19.99
CA PRO A 208 -28.88 -3.69 -18.58
C PRO A 208 -28.09 -4.63 -17.67
N LYS A 209 -28.12 -5.94 -17.96
CA LYS A 209 -27.43 -6.97 -17.16
C LYS A 209 -25.91 -6.81 -17.26
N LEU A 210 -25.37 -6.63 -18.46
CA LEU A 210 -23.94 -6.38 -18.67
C LEU A 210 -23.49 -5.05 -18.05
N THR A 211 -24.32 -4.02 -18.10
CA THR A 211 -24.01 -2.73 -17.49
C THR A 211 -23.89 -2.86 -15.97
N ILE A 212 -24.86 -3.52 -15.32
CA ILE A 212 -24.81 -3.78 -13.87
C ILE A 212 -23.58 -4.63 -13.53
N ALA A 213 -23.35 -5.72 -14.26
CA ALA A 213 -22.20 -6.60 -14.03
C ALA A 213 -20.87 -5.85 -14.20
N ASN A 214 -20.75 -4.97 -15.20
CA ASN A 214 -19.55 -4.17 -15.45
C ASN A 214 -19.35 -3.13 -14.35
N ILE A 215 -20.41 -2.44 -13.90
CA ILE A 215 -20.34 -1.47 -12.80
C ILE A 215 -19.89 -2.16 -11.50
N VAL A 216 -20.52 -3.27 -11.15
CA VAL A 216 -20.19 -4.04 -9.94
C VAL A 216 -18.78 -4.62 -10.05
N GLY A 217 -18.45 -5.25 -11.18
CA GLY A 217 -17.15 -5.85 -11.43
C GLY A 217 -16.01 -4.82 -11.36
N VAL A 218 -16.12 -3.70 -12.08
CA VAL A 218 -15.11 -2.63 -12.06
C VAL A 218 -15.02 -1.98 -10.68
N GLY A 219 -16.15 -1.70 -10.03
CA GLY A 219 -16.19 -1.08 -8.71
C GLY A 219 -15.54 -1.95 -7.63
N VAL A 220 -15.94 -3.23 -7.55
CA VAL A 220 -15.42 -4.18 -6.56
C VAL A 220 -13.95 -4.51 -6.87
N LEU A 221 -13.63 -4.93 -8.08
CA LEU A 221 -12.24 -5.33 -8.40
C LEU A 221 -11.30 -4.13 -8.35
N GLY A 222 -11.69 -3.00 -8.93
CA GLY A 222 -10.86 -1.81 -8.93
C GLY A 222 -10.63 -1.27 -7.52
N SER A 223 -11.63 -1.33 -6.62
CA SER A 223 -11.44 -0.93 -5.22
C SER A 223 -10.57 -1.90 -4.42
N LEU A 224 -10.70 -3.21 -4.62
CA LEU A 224 -9.84 -4.23 -4.01
C LEU A 224 -8.38 -4.05 -4.45
N LEU A 225 -8.16 -3.91 -5.76
CA LEU A 225 -6.83 -3.66 -6.32
C LEU A 225 -6.25 -2.34 -5.81
N GLY A 226 -7.07 -1.29 -5.78
CA GLY A 226 -6.67 0.04 -5.28
C GLY A 226 -6.24 0.00 -3.83
N ARG A 227 -7.01 -0.67 -2.95
CA ARG A 227 -6.69 -0.83 -1.52
C ARG A 227 -5.40 -1.60 -1.31
N GLU A 228 -5.22 -2.72 -2.01
CA GLU A 228 -4.02 -3.54 -1.86
C GLU A 228 -2.76 -2.82 -2.34
N ILE A 229 -2.82 -2.14 -3.49
CA ILE A 229 -1.70 -1.35 -4.00
C ILE A 229 -1.36 -0.20 -3.05
N GLN A 230 -2.37 0.45 -2.45
CA GLN A 230 -2.12 1.49 -1.45
C GLN A 230 -1.46 0.89 -0.21
N ARG A 231 -2.01 -0.19 0.34
CA ARG A 231 -1.45 -0.86 1.52
C ARG A 231 0.03 -1.19 1.35
N LEU A 232 0.41 -1.79 0.23
CA LEU A 232 1.82 -2.12 -0.05
C LEU A 232 2.70 -0.87 -0.11
N LYS A 233 2.23 0.24 -0.67
CA LYS A 233 2.99 1.50 -0.66
C LYS A 233 3.21 2.03 0.76
N TRP A 234 2.21 1.91 1.64
CA TRP A 234 2.35 2.32 3.04
C TRP A 234 3.34 1.45 3.80
N GLU A 235 3.29 0.13 3.63
CA GLU A 235 4.24 -0.80 4.25
C GLU A 235 5.68 -0.50 3.80
N VAL A 236 5.90 -0.26 2.50
CA VAL A 236 7.23 0.06 1.96
C VAL A 236 7.70 1.42 2.39
N ALA A 237 6.82 2.43 2.40
CA ALA A 237 7.14 3.76 2.89
C ALA A 237 7.49 3.73 4.37
N LEU A 238 6.81 2.90 5.17
CA LEU A 238 7.10 2.70 6.58
C LEU A 238 8.48 2.09 6.76
N VAL A 239 8.79 0.98 6.09
CA VAL A 239 10.12 0.34 6.15
C VAL A 239 11.22 1.31 5.72
N HIS A 240 11.04 2.05 4.63
CA HIS A 240 12.02 3.05 4.19
C HIS A 240 12.17 4.21 5.17
N SER A 241 11.07 4.67 5.78
CA SER A 241 11.08 5.75 6.77
C SER A 241 11.78 5.29 8.05
N GLU A 242 11.51 4.07 8.52
CA GLU A 242 12.20 3.46 9.66
C GLU A 242 13.69 3.28 9.40
N GLN A 243 14.06 2.76 8.22
CA GLN A 243 15.47 2.60 7.85
C GLN A 243 16.18 3.95 7.82
N ARG A 244 15.57 4.95 7.17
CA ARG A 244 16.11 6.31 7.12
C ARG A 244 16.24 6.93 8.50
N PHE A 245 15.25 6.75 9.37
CA PHE A 245 15.31 7.20 10.76
C PHE A 245 16.46 6.51 11.51
N ARG A 246 16.61 5.19 11.37
CA ARG A 246 17.73 4.43 11.95
C ARG A 246 19.08 4.94 11.45
N ASP A 247 19.22 5.22 10.16
CA ASP A 247 20.47 5.70 9.56
C ASP A 247 20.82 7.11 10.04
N PHE A 248 19.84 8.03 10.08
CA PHE A 248 20.04 9.36 10.64
C PHE A 248 20.40 9.32 12.11
N ALA A 249 19.66 8.52 12.90
CA ALA A 249 19.99 8.29 14.29
C ALA A 249 21.45 7.84 14.39
N LYS A 250 21.88 6.82 13.62
CA LYS A 250 23.24 6.24 13.65
C LYS A 250 24.34 7.26 13.35
N SER A 251 24.07 8.24 12.51
CA SER A 251 25.03 9.30 12.17
C SER A 251 25.13 10.43 13.21
N ALA A 252 24.06 10.70 13.96
CA ALA A 252 23.94 11.88 14.80
C ALA A 252 24.48 11.68 16.23
N SER A 253 24.76 10.45 16.64
CA SER A 253 25.14 10.12 18.01
C SER A 253 25.96 8.86 18.06
N ASP A 254 26.78 8.73 19.10
CA ASP A 254 27.65 7.58 19.24
C ASP A 254 26.89 6.35 19.73
N TRP A 255 25.92 6.48 20.64
CA TRP A 255 25.02 5.39 21.03
C TRP A 255 23.65 5.90 21.51
N TYR A 256 22.66 5.01 21.55
CA TYR A 256 21.37 5.24 22.19
C TYR A 256 21.26 4.48 23.49
N TRP A 257 20.42 4.98 24.38
CA TRP A 257 20.09 4.32 25.64
C TRP A 257 18.63 4.57 25.99
N GLU A 258 18.02 3.61 26.68
CA GLU A 258 16.71 3.77 27.31
C GLU A 258 16.75 3.29 28.75
N THR A 259 15.90 3.87 29.58
CA THR A 259 15.65 3.44 30.95
C THR A 259 14.17 3.14 31.16
N ASN A 260 13.87 2.33 32.17
CA ASN A 260 12.51 2.17 32.67
C ASN A 260 12.12 3.32 33.63
N ALA A 261 10.91 3.21 34.21
CA ALA A 261 10.38 4.15 35.19
C ALA A 261 11.23 4.27 36.46
N GLU A 262 11.95 3.21 36.86
CA GLU A 262 12.92 3.24 37.96
C GLU A 262 14.31 3.75 37.55
N LEU A 263 14.43 4.34 36.35
CA LEU A 263 15.66 4.93 35.81
C LEU A 263 16.81 3.92 35.62
N LYS A 264 16.47 2.63 35.53
CA LYS A 264 17.40 1.54 35.24
C LYS A 264 17.50 1.33 33.74
N PHE A 265 18.70 1.13 33.22
CA PHE A 265 18.89 0.89 31.79
C PHE A 265 18.16 -0.38 31.32
N THR A 266 17.35 -0.23 30.28
CA THR A 266 16.61 -1.34 29.63
C THR A 266 17.12 -1.62 28.23
N TYR A 267 17.78 -0.65 27.61
CA TYR A 267 18.36 -0.78 26.29
C TYR A 267 19.59 0.11 26.16
N VAL A 268 20.59 -0.41 25.46
CA VAL A 268 21.72 0.37 24.96
C VAL A 268 22.12 -0.18 23.59
N SER A 269 22.43 0.70 22.63
CA SER A 269 22.83 0.25 21.29
C SER A 269 24.25 -0.30 21.27
N GLU A 270 24.54 -1.19 20.32
CA GLU A 270 25.83 -1.89 20.15
C GLU A 270 27.08 -0.98 20.18
N ARG A 271 26.99 0.25 19.63
CA ARG A 271 28.12 1.19 19.64
C ARG A 271 28.59 1.59 21.04
N TYR A 272 27.73 1.48 22.07
CA TYR A 272 28.17 1.68 23.46
C TYR A 272 29.30 0.72 23.83
N SER A 273 29.16 -0.56 23.46
CA SER A 273 30.18 -1.57 23.73
C SER A 273 31.46 -1.30 22.96
N GLN A 274 31.35 -0.82 21.72
CA GLN A 274 32.49 -0.48 20.87
C GLN A 274 33.32 0.70 21.43
N ILE A 275 32.68 1.65 22.12
CA ILE A 275 33.33 2.86 22.64
C ILE A 275 33.81 2.66 24.09
N THR A 276 32.98 2.05 24.93
CA THR A 276 33.30 1.89 26.35
C THR A 276 34.10 0.62 26.65
N GLY A 277 34.08 -0.36 25.73
CA GLY A 277 34.67 -1.68 25.91
C GLY A 277 33.86 -2.61 26.82
N PHE A 278 32.75 -2.15 27.42
CA PHE A 278 31.87 -2.98 28.23
C PHE A 278 30.73 -3.55 27.40
N ASP A 279 30.39 -4.82 27.62
CA ASP A 279 29.15 -5.36 27.08
C ASP A 279 27.96 -4.58 27.67
N GLY A 280 27.05 -4.14 26.80
CA GLY A 280 25.84 -3.42 27.19
C GLY A 280 25.00 -4.18 28.22
N ALA A 281 25.06 -5.52 28.22
CA ALA A 281 24.42 -6.36 29.24
C ALA A 281 24.88 -6.03 30.67
N THR A 282 26.12 -5.55 30.86
CA THR A 282 26.72 -5.24 32.17
C THR A 282 26.04 -4.06 32.88
N ILE A 283 25.43 -3.15 32.11
CA ILE A 283 24.75 -1.96 32.65
C ILE A 283 23.23 -2.12 32.69
N MET A 284 22.68 -3.18 32.09
CA MET A 284 21.23 -3.44 32.12
C MET A 284 20.75 -3.63 33.56
N GLY A 285 19.63 -3.00 33.90
CA GLY A 285 19.06 -3.04 35.25
C GLY A 285 19.76 -2.14 36.29
N ARG A 286 20.83 -1.44 35.92
CA ARG A 286 21.53 -0.49 36.81
C ARG A 286 21.10 0.94 36.54
N THR A 287 21.17 1.79 37.56
CA THR A 287 20.97 3.23 37.39
C THR A 287 22.26 3.89 36.93
N ARG A 288 22.15 5.06 36.29
CA ARG A 288 23.33 5.83 35.83
C ARG A 288 24.29 6.19 36.97
N HIS A 289 23.74 6.48 38.15
CA HIS A 289 24.49 6.76 39.37
C HIS A 289 25.41 5.59 39.78
N GLN A 290 24.99 4.35 39.51
CA GLN A 290 25.79 3.15 39.80
C GLN A 290 26.89 2.87 38.78
N VAL A 291 26.90 3.56 37.64
CA VAL A 291 27.82 3.29 36.50
C VAL A 291 28.87 4.39 36.35
N THR A 292 28.60 5.61 36.82
CA THR A 292 29.55 6.74 36.78
C THR A 292 30.79 6.50 37.67
N MET A 293 31.90 7.12 37.31
CA MET A 293 33.14 7.16 38.11
C MET A 293 33.40 8.50 38.79
N GLU A 294 32.55 9.48 38.52
CA GLU A 294 32.65 10.81 39.08
C GLU A 294 31.94 10.87 40.44
N GLU A 295 32.49 11.66 41.36
CA GLU A 295 31.81 11.99 42.60
C GLU A 295 30.49 12.71 42.27
N THR A 296 29.40 12.16 42.79
CA THR A 296 28.04 12.60 42.43
C THR A 296 27.51 13.68 43.36
N ASP A 297 28.27 14.06 44.39
CA ASP A 297 27.92 15.13 45.32
C ASP A 297 28.39 16.48 44.77
N ASN A 298 27.85 16.87 43.62
CA ASN A 298 28.11 18.16 43.01
C ASN A 298 26.85 18.75 42.37
N GLU A 299 26.85 20.07 42.18
CA GLU A 299 25.68 20.84 41.73
C GLU A 299 25.08 20.31 40.42
N LYS A 300 25.94 19.86 39.50
CA LYS A 300 25.54 19.30 38.21
C LYS A 300 24.77 17.98 38.36
N TRP A 301 25.21 17.09 39.24
CA TRP A 301 24.49 15.85 39.54
C TRP A 301 23.17 16.13 40.27
N THR A 302 23.15 17.09 41.20
CA THR A 302 21.93 17.53 41.88
C THR A 302 20.89 18.04 40.89
N GLN A 303 21.30 18.90 39.95
CA GLN A 303 20.40 19.42 38.91
C GLN A 303 19.88 18.32 37.99
N HIS A 304 20.75 17.37 37.60
CA HIS A 304 20.36 16.24 36.76
C HIS A 304 19.37 15.30 37.45
N LEU A 305 19.56 15.02 38.74
CA LEU A 305 18.62 14.22 39.54
C LEU A 305 17.26 14.92 39.68
N GLU A 306 17.25 16.24 39.85
CA GLU A 306 16.02 17.03 39.89
C GLU A 306 15.29 16.99 38.54
N ASP A 307 16.01 17.09 37.41
CA ASP A 307 15.41 16.94 36.08
C ASP A 307 14.79 15.55 35.90
N LEU A 308 15.44 14.49 36.39
CA LEU A 308 14.91 13.14 36.37
C LEU A 308 13.66 12.98 37.24
N HIS A 309 13.66 13.53 38.45
CA HIS A 309 12.53 13.49 39.38
C HIS A 309 11.30 14.24 38.84
N GLN A 310 11.52 15.35 38.15
CA GLN A 310 10.45 16.18 37.58
C GLN A 310 10.06 15.77 36.16
N HIS A 311 10.59 14.64 35.67
CA HIS A 311 10.38 14.12 34.33
C HIS A 311 10.67 15.16 33.23
N ARG A 312 11.67 16.02 33.41
CA ARG A 312 12.06 17.04 32.43
C ARG A 312 13.06 16.47 31.42
N PRO A 313 13.02 16.94 30.17
CA PRO A 313 14.09 16.67 29.23
C PRO A 313 15.38 17.37 29.67
N PHE A 314 16.52 16.71 29.49
CA PHE A 314 17.84 17.26 29.82
C PHE A 314 18.79 17.15 28.62
N LYS A 315 19.78 18.05 28.56
CA LYS A 315 20.73 18.16 27.44
C LYS A 315 22.15 18.38 27.96
N GLU A 316 23.12 17.85 27.22
CA GLU A 316 24.57 17.95 27.43
C GLU A 316 25.01 17.62 28.86
N PHE A 317 24.26 16.77 29.57
CA PHE A 317 24.70 16.28 30.87
C PHE A 317 25.91 15.36 30.64
N SER A 318 27.09 15.80 31.08
CA SER A 318 28.32 15.03 30.90
C SER A 318 28.77 14.35 32.19
N TYR A 319 29.53 13.27 32.09
CA TYR A 319 30.18 12.65 33.25
C TYR A 319 31.32 11.76 32.78
N LYS A 320 32.21 11.40 33.71
CA LYS A 320 33.34 10.52 33.41
C LYS A 320 32.97 9.05 33.62
N LEU A 321 33.38 8.23 32.66
CA LEU A 321 33.25 6.78 32.69
C LEU A 321 34.65 6.17 32.49
N ARG A 322 34.96 5.11 33.22
CA ARG A 322 36.13 4.28 32.91
C ARG A 322 35.75 3.26 31.87
N THR A 323 36.63 3.02 30.91
CA THR A 323 36.46 1.98 29.89
C THR A 323 36.92 0.63 30.43
N ALA A 324 36.56 -0.46 29.76
CA ALA A 324 37.03 -1.80 30.13
C ALA A 324 38.58 -1.92 30.11
N GLU A 325 39.23 -1.13 29.26
CA GLU A 325 40.70 -1.05 29.16
C GLU A 325 41.34 -0.15 30.25
N GLY A 326 40.54 0.42 31.15
CA GLY A 326 41.00 1.22 32.28
C GLY A 326 41.19 2.72 31.99
N GLY A 327 41.03 3.15 30.73
CA GLY A 327 41.04 4.55 30.32
C GLY A 327 39.83 5.33 30.85
N ILE A 328 39.90 6.67 30.84
CA ILE A 328 38.79 7.55 31.24
C ILE A 328 38.27 8.28 30.00
N ILE A 329 36.99 8.12 29.73
CA ILE A 329 36.28 8.89 28.70
C ILE A 329 35.32 9.87 29.36
N THR A 330 35.10 11.01 28.72
CA THR A 330 34.08 11.97 29.09
C THR A 330 32.91 11.83 28.13
N ILE A 331 31.76 11.43 28.66
CA ILE A 331 30.57 11.21 27.86
C ILE A 331 29.55 12.31 28.11
N ALA A 332 28.87 12.78 27.08
CA ALA A 332 27.74 13.70 27.16
C ALA A 332 26.47 12.98 26.73
N ILE A 333 25.38 13.20 27.46
CA ILE A 333 24.09 12.57 27.18
C ILE A 333 22.96 13.59 27.12
N ASN A 334 21.98 13.29 26.25
CA ASN A 334 20.72 14.00 26.16
C ASN A 334 19.60 13.00 26.41
N GLY A 335 18.55 13.39 27.13
CA GLY A 335 17.43 12.50 27.43
C GLY A 335 16.09 13.21 27.38
N VAL A 336 15.08 12.50 26.89
CA VAL A 336 13.67 12.93 26.91
C VAL A 336 12.83 11.88 27.66
N PRO A 337 11.85 12.31 28.47
CA PRO A 337 10.95 11.40 29.17
C PRO A 337 10.02 10.68 28.19
N ILE A 338 9.66 9.44 28.51
CA ILE A 338 8.72 8.61 27.77
C ILE A 338 7.47 8.47 28.63
N PHE A 339 6.30 8.68 28.02
CA PHE A 339 5.01 8.46 28.66
C PHE A 339 4.19 7.46 27.84
N ASP A 340 3.36 6.67 28.51
CA ASP A 340 2.38 5.83 27.84
C ASP A 340 1.14 6.64 27.37
N SER A 341 0.16 5.98 26.75
CA SER A 341 -1.07 6.62 26.28
C SER A 341 -1.96 7.19 27.39
N ALA A 342 -1.77 6.75 28.64
CA ALA A 342 -2.48 7.25 29.82
C ALA A 342 -1.73 8.39 30.53
N GLY A 343 -0.53 8.74 30.06
CA GLY A 343 0.32 9.77 30.66
C GLY A 343 1.19 9.27 31.80
N ALA A 344 1.28 7.95 32.03
CA ALA A 344 2.16 7.39 33.04
C ALA A 344 3.62 7.43 32.55
N PHE A 345 4.54 7.78 33.45
CA PHE A 345 5.96 7.84 33.15
C PHE A 345 6.56 6.44 32.98
N MET A 346 7.26 6.23 31.87
CA MET A 346 7.83 4.95 31.46
C MET A 346 9.36 4.93 31.49
N GLY A 347 10.00 6.04 31.87
CA GLY A 347 11.46 6.20 31.86
C GLY A 347 11.94 7.24 30.86
N TYR A 348 13.19 7.12 30.45
CA TYR A 348 13.85 8.06 29.54
C TYR A 348 14.41 7.33 28.32
N ARG A 349 14.46 8.01 27.18
CA ARG A 349 15.31 7.62 26.05
C ARG A 349 16.22 8.75 25.67
N GLY A 350 17.37 8.40 25.12
CA GLY A 350 18.36 9.39 24.82
C GLY A 350 19.50 8.90 23.95
N ILE A 351 20.44 9.82 23.77
CA ILE A 351 21.66 9.62 23.01
C ILE A 351 22.86 9.88 23.92
N GLY A 352 23.98 9.24 23.60
CA GLY A 352 25.28 9.51 24.20
C GLY A 352 26.32 9.78 23.13
N THR A 353 27.28 10.64 23.49
CA THR A 353 28.40 11.06 22.66
C THR A 353 29.67 11.04 23.50
N ASP A 354 30.75 10.48 22.95
CA ASP A 354 32.09 10.63 23.52
C ASP A 354 32.63 12.02 23.16
N ILE A 355 32.76 12.87 24.18
CA ILE A 355 33.26 14.24 24.04
C ILE A 355 34.70 14.38 24.53
N THR A 356 35.43 13.28 24.75
CA THR A 356 36.79 13.29 25.29
C THR A 356 37.73 14.17 24.46
N GLN A 357 37.71 13.99 23.13
CA GLN A 357 38.53 14.81 22.23
C GLN A 357 38.08 16.28 22.21
N ARG A 358 36.77 16.54 22.28
CA ARG A 358 36.21 17.90 22.32
C ARG A 358 36.70 18.64 23.56
N VAL A 359 36.58 18.02 24.73
CA VAL A 359 37.02 18.60 26.01
C VAL A 359 38.54 18.80 26.02
N ALA A 360 39.32 17.84 25.50
CA ALA A 360 40.78 17.97 25.42
C ALA A 360 41.20 19.15 24.52
N ALA A 361 40.53 19.32 23.37
CA ALA A 361 40.79 20.44 22.46
C ALA A 361 40.42 21.79 23.10
N GLU A 362 39.25 21.89 23.76
CA GLU A 362 38.84 23.09 24.49
C GLU A 362 39.85 23.48 25.57
N GLN A 363 40.32 22.50 26.37
CA GLN A 363 41.34 22.75 27.38
C GLN A 363 42.69 23.17 26.78
N ALA A 364 43.08 22.59 25.64
CA ALA A 364 44.30 22.99 24.95
C ALA A 364 44.22 24.44 24.46
N ILE A 365 43.07 24.86 23.92
CA ILE A 365 42.80 26.23 23.49
C ILE A 365 42.87 27.19 24.69
N LEU A 366 42.24 26.85 25.82
CA LEU A 366 42.27 27.69 27.02
C LEU A 366 43.70 27.87 27.54
N ARG A 367 44.47 26.78 27.66
CA ARG A 367 45.89 26.86 28.07
C ARG A 367 46.75 27.68 27.11
N ALA A 368 46.49 27.58 25.80
CA ALA A 368 47.21 28.37 24.81
C ALA A 368 46.88 29.87 24.94
N LYS A 369 45.61 30.20 25.21
CA LYS A 369 45.18 31.57 25.48
C LYS A 369 45.85 32.15 26.73
N ASP A 370 45.84 31.41 27.84
CA ASP A 370 46.44 31.86 29.11
C ASP A 370 47.94 32.15 28.94
N LYS A 371 48.67 31.25 28.25
CA LYS A 371 50.09 31.46 27.94
C LYS A 371 50.33 32.68 27.05
N ALA A 372 49.46 32.93 26.08
CA ALA A 372 49.56 34.09 25.21
C ALA A 372 49.31 35.39 25.97
N GLU A 373 48.33 35.41 26.89
CA GLU A 373 48.06 36.57 27.75
C GLU A 373 49.22 36.84 28.72
N GLU A 374 49.79 35.80 29.33
CA GLU A 374 50.95 35.92 30.22
C GLU A 374 52.17 36.50 29.48
N ALA A 375 52.47 35.96 28.29
CA ALA A 375 53.56 36.47 27.45
C ALA A 375 53.33 37.94 27.05
N ASN A 376 52.09 38.33 26.73
CA ASN A 376 51.76 39.71 26.36
C ASN A 376 51.88 40.67 27.55
N ARG A 377 51.49 40.24 28.76
CA ARG A 377 51.68 41.02 30.01
C ARG A 377 53.15 41.20 30.32
N ALA A 378 53.95 40.13 30.24
CA ALA A 378 55.40 40.19 30.45
C ALA A 378 56.08 41.14 29.46
N LYS A 379 55.71 41.09 28.18
CA LYS A 379 56.21 42.02 27.15
C LYS A 379 55.84 43.48 27.45
N SER A 380 54.60 43.72 27.87
CA SER A 380 54.13 45.07 28.21
C SER A 380 54.87 45.64 29.42
N ALA A 381 55.07 44.83 30.46
CA ALA A 381 55.83 45.22 31.65
C ALA A 381 57.31 45.52 31.32
N PHE A 382 57.94 44.69 30.47
CA PHE A 382 59.30 44.95 30.00
C PHE A 382 59.41 46.28 29.25
N LEU A 383 58.50 46.54 28.29
CA LEU A 383 58.51 47.79 27.53
C LEU A 383 58.25 49.01 28.42
N ALA A 384 57.38 48.90 29.43
CA ALA A 384 57.12 49.96 30.39
C ALA A 384 58.37 50.29 31.24
N ASN A 385 59.06 49.26 31.75
CA ASN A 385 60.28 49.43 32.53
C ASN A 385 61.42 50.02 31.68
N MET A 386 61.61 49.55 30.45
CA MET A 386 62.62 50.09 29.53
C MET A 386 62.36 51.56 29.17
N SER A 387 61.10 51.94 28.96
CA SER A 387 60.71 53.32 28.68
C SER A 387 60.98 54.24 29.88
N HIS A 388 60.81 53.72 31.09
CA HIS A 388 61.13 54.44 32.33
C HIS A 388 62.65 54.65 32.47
N GLU A 389 63.47 53.62 32.25
CA GLU A 389 64.94 53.73 32.32
C GLU A 389 65.55 54.65 31.26
N LEU A 390 64.95 54.73 30.06
CA LEU A 390 65.43 55.63 29.00
C LEU A 390 65.04 57.11 29.22
N ARG A 391 64.12 57.40 30.13
CA ARG A 391 63.66 58.78 30.44
C ARG A 391 64.36 59.42 31.64
N THR A 392 64.96 58.61 32.50
CA THR A 392 65.84 59.04 33.60
C THR A 392 67.27 59.04 33.13
#